data_AF-X1IBK2-F1
#
_entry.id   AF-X1IBK2-F1
#
_cell.length_a   1.000
_cell.length_b   1.000
_cell.length_c   1.000
_cell.angle_alpha   90.00
_cell.angle_beta   90.00
_cell.angle_gamma   90.00
#
_symmetry.space_group_name_H-M   'P 1'
#
loop_
_entity.id
_entity.type
_entity.pdbx_description
1 polymer ?
#
loop_
_entity_poly.entity_id
_entity_poly.type
_entity_poly.pdbx_seq_one_letter_code
_entity_poly.pdbx_strand_id
1 'polypeptide(L)'
;MKLVGKAILVLITVAMAVTMSFLVVIPNGTVKAQDSTFTVNSTGDTIGQSHPAQIAYSSDDIVVTMSLASVSDQLTFNQSHVEDNRLEYSWGVRIDTDGNVSTGDGAGYDVEISLTHFKPPGNSPFTGTILDGTQKNTWVLSGSSHLFAHNIEAEIDHDTKSIIMIAKQSWEEFADFDINDRFCCKTYYYSPSGSVQDITSDNPPGSNIVSDPEG
;
A
#
# COMPACT_ATOMS: atom_id res chain seq x y z
N MET A 1 32.13 28.52 -28.62
CA MET A 1 31.00 27.60 -28.85
C MET A 1 30.67 26.95 -27.51
N LYS A 2 29.43 27.14 -27.05
CA LYS A 2 28.73 26.59 -25.86
C LYS A 2 29.22 26.96 -24.44
N LEU A 3 28.41 27.82 -23.80
CA LEU A 3 28.10 27.85 -22.36
C LEU A 3 27.57 26.46 -21.90
N VAL A 4 27.64 26.05 -20.63
CA VAL A 4 26.68 26.25 -19.50
C VAL A 4 27.17 25.24 -18.43
N GLY A 5 27.12 25.38 -17.09
CA GLY A 5 26.51 26.33 -16.17
C GLY A 5 26.86 25.93 -14.72
N LYS A 6 26.79 26.92 -13.81
CA LYS A 6 26.95 26.86 -12.34
C LYS A 6 25.79 26.06 -11.71
N ALA A 7 25.94 25.44 -10.53
CA ALA A 7 25.59 25.97 -9.19
C ALA A 7 24.87 24.82 -8.43
N ILE A 8 24.81 24.64 -7.10
CA ILE A 8 25.31 25.29 -5.88
C ILE A 8 25.09 24.23 -4.77
N LEU A 9 26.02 24.12 -3.83
CA LEU A 9 25.88 23.39 -2.57
C LEU A 9 25.16 24.29 -1.55
N VAL A 10 24.10 23.82 -0.89
CA VAL A 10 23.53 24.50 0.29
C VAL A 10 23.51 23.54 1.48
N LEU A 11 24.37 23.83 2.46
CA LEU A 11 24.28 23.34 3.83
C LEU A 11 23.43 24.34 4.63
N ILE A 12 22.39 23.87 5.32
CA ILE A 12 21.78 24.59 6.46
C ILE A 12 21.70 23.63 7.64
N THR A 13 22.30 24.05 8.75
CA THR A 13 22.31 23.40 10.06
C THR A 13 21.09 23.84 10.88
N VAL A 14 20.31 22.90 11.41
CA VAL A 14 19.50 23.11 12.63
C VAL A 14 19.59 21.86 13.50
N ALA A 15 20.10 22.04 14.71
CA ALA A 15 20.13 21.03 15.76
C ALA A 15 18.80 21.05 16.53
N MET A 16 18.07 19.93 16.51
CA MET A 16 17.16 19.50 17.58
C MET A 16 16.93 17.99 17.41
N ALA A 17 17.21 17.22 18.45
CA ALA A 17 17.07 15.77 18.45
C ALA A 17 15.59 15.38 18.48
N VAL A 18 15.10 14.87 17.35
CA VAL A 18 14.02 13.88 17.29
C VAL A 18 14.46 12.87 16.23
N THR A 19 14.83 11.67 16.67
CA THR A 19 15.05 10.54 15.78
C THR A 19 13.72 10.13 15.18
N MET A 20 13.40 10.65 14.00
CA MET A 20 12.41 10.11 13.07
C MET A 20 13.08 10.09 11.70
N SER A 21 13.55 8.91 11.32
CA SER A 21 14.21 8.67 10.04
C SER A 21 13.14 8.49 8.97
N PHE A 22 12.83 9.57 8.25
CA PHE A 22 11.91 9.54 7.10
C PHE A 22 12.57 8.90 5.88
N LEU A 23 11.84 7.98 5.27
CA LEU A 23 12.14 7.40 3.97
C LEU A 23 11.51 8.31 2.90
N VAL A 24 12.34 8.95 2.07
CA VAL A 24 11.85 9.68 0.89
C VAL A 24 11.96 8.73 -0.31
N VAL A 25 10.84 8.35 -0.90
CA VAL A 25 10.82 7.67 -2.20
C VAL A 25 10.83 8.73 -3.30
N ILE A 26 11.89 8.74 -4.10
CA ILE A 26 12.01 9.48 -5.36
C ILE A 26 11.76 8.46 -6.49
N PRO A 27 11.12 8.84 -7.62
CA PRO A 27 11.01 7.96 -8.77
C PRO A 27 12.41 7.53 -9.24
N ASN A 28 12.63 6.22 -9.37
CA ASN A 28 13.84 5.57 -9.90
C ASN A 28 15.11 5.58 -9.02
N GLY A 29 15.00 5.41 -7.70
CA GLY A 29 16.20 5.27 -6.86
C GLY A 29 16.00 4.41 -5.61
N THR A 30 16.99 3.56 -5.33
CA THR A 30 17.07 2.67 -4.16
C THR A 30 16.71 3.38 -2.87
N VAL A 31 15.77 2.77 -2.14
CA VAL A 31 15.36 3.18 -0.81
C VAL A 31 16.41 2.71 0.20
N LYS A 32 17.01 3.66 0.94
CA LYS A 32 17.81 3.38 2.13
C LYS A 32 17.08 3.91 3.35
N ALA A 33 16.49 3.00 4.13
CA ALA A 33 16.27 3.30 5.53
C ALA A 33 17.65 3.32 6.21
N GLN A 34 17.80 4.09 7.28
CA GLN A 34 19.03 4.13 8.05
C GLN A 34 19.30 2.71 8.59
N ASP A 35 20.22 1.99 7.95
CA ASP A 35 20.69 0.61 8.21
C ASP A 35 20.10 -0.55 7.36
N SER A 36 19.10 -0.32 6.50
CA SER A 36 18.52 -1.38 5.64
C SER A 36 18.50 -1.01 4.15
N THR A 37 18.94 -1.94 3.30
CA THR A 37 18.84 -1.81 1.83
C THR A 37 17.55 -2.49 1.38
N PHE A 38 16.66 -1.74 0.73
CA PHE A 38 15.42 -2.28 0.19
C PHE A 38 15.51 -2.47 -1.33
N THR A 39 14.96 -3.57 -1.83
CA THR A 39 14.73 -3.81 -3.27
C THR A 39 13.27 -3.48 -3.58
N VAL A 40 12.98 -2.86 -4.74
CA VAL A 40 11.66 -2.30 -5.07
C VAL A 40 11.10 -2.89 -6.37
N ASN A 41 9.82 -3.27 -6.37
CA ASN A 41 8.98 -3.58 -7.53
C ASN A 41 7.78 -2.62 -7.58
N SER A 42 7.43 -2.10 -8.76
CA SER A 42 6.39 -1.09 -8.94
C SER A 42 5.51 -1.36 -10.15
N THR A 43 4.21 -1.14 -10.01
CA THR A 43 3.26 -1.15 -11.14
C THR A 43 3.00 0.27 -11.64
N GLY A 44 3.46 0.62 -12.85
CA GLY A 44 2.97 1.78 -13.60
C GLY A 44 4.06 2.64 -14.24
N ASP A 45 4.09 2.67 -15.57
CA ASP A 45 4.87 3.64 -16.34
C ASP A 45 4.01 4.17 -17.52
N THR A 46 3.20 5.19 -17.25
CA THR A 46 2.73 6.18 -18.25
C THR A 46 2.07 7.36 -17.52
N ILE A 47 2.58 8.56 -17.79
CA ILE A 47 2.05 9.83 -17.29
C ILE A 47 0.57 9.95 -17.68
N GLY A 48 -0.34 9.72 -16.75
CA GLY A 48 -1.76 9.90 -17.03
C GLY A 48 -2.73 9.39 -15.98
N GLN A 49 -2.71 8.10 -15.62
CA GLN A 49 -3.80 7.49 -14.83
C GLN A 49 -3.43 6.18 -14.08
N SER A 50 -2.21 6.01 -13.56
CA SER A 50 -1.93 4.91 -12.64
C SER A 50 -1.98 5.41 -11.19
N HIS A 51 -2.68 4.67 -10.33
CA HIS A 51 -2.45 4.69 -8.89
C HIS A 51 -1.40 3.61 -8.61
N PRO A 52 -0.09 3.90 -8.75
CA PRO A 52 0.92 2.87 -8.54
C PRO A 52 0.92 2.46 -7.07
N ALA A 53 0.89 1.16 -6.79
CA ALA A 53 1.58 0.67 -5.61
C ALA A 53 3.00 0.25 -5.95
N GLN A 54 3.83 0.38 -4.94
CA GLN A 54 5.20 -0.07 -4.93
C GLN A 54 5.35 -1.00 -3.75
N ILE A 55 5.96 -2.15 -3.99
CA ILE A 55 6.39 -3.07 -2.95
C ILE A 55 7.91 -2.94 -2.86
N ALA A 56 8.39 -2.58 -1.69
CA ALA A 56 9.78 -2.62 -1.33
C ALA A 56 9.98 -3.69 -0.26
N TYR A 57 11.11 -4.39 -0.24
CA TYR A 57 11.40 -5.38 0.79
C TYR A 57 12.87 -5.37 1.21
N SER A 58 13.11 -5.79 2.46
CA SER A 58 14.42 -6.00 3.06
C SER A 58 14.48 -7.40 3.68
N SER A 59 15.52 -7.76 4.44
CA SER A 59 15.52 -9.05 5.16
C SER A 59 14.41 -9.16 6.21
N ASP A 60 13.91 -8.02 6.70
CA ASP A 60 13.06 -7.97 7.89
C ASP A 60 11.63 -7.53 7.56
N ASP A 61 11.48 -6.65 6.58
CA ASP A 61 10.24 -5.92 6.31
C ASP A 61 9.83 -5.99 4.84
N ILE A 62 8.52 -6.15 4.62
CA ILE A 62 7.82 -5.86 3.37
C ILE A 62 7.12 -4.51 3.57
N VAL A 63 7.50 -3.53 2.76
CA VAL A 63 6.97 -2.16 2.76
C VAL A 63 6.16 -1.95 1.51
N VAL A 64 4.88 -1.67 1.67
CA VAL A 64 3.97 -1.37 0.57
C VAL A 64 3.63 0.11 0.61
N THR A 65 3.82 0.80 -0.51
CA THR A 65 3.39 2.19 -0.69
C THR A 65 2.27 2.21 -1.72
N MET A 66 1.06 2.58 -1.32
CA MET A 66 -0.10 2.76 -2.19
C MET A 66 -0.30 4.25 -2.47
N SER A 67 -0.16 4.68 -3.73
CA SER A 67 -0.43 6.06 -4.14
C SER A 67 -1.91 6.27 -4.41
N LEU A 68 -2.47 7.38 -3.94
CA LEU A 68 -3.89 7.74 -4.08
C LEU A 68 -4.04 9.06 -4.86
N ALA A 69 -5.11 9.22 -5.65
CA ALA A 69 -5.41 10.49 -6.32
C ALA A 69 -5.58 11.65 -5.31
N SER A 70 -6.12 11.31 -4.14
CA SER A 70 -6.32 12.19 -3.00
C SER A 70 -6.36 11.39 -1.70
N VAL A 71 -5.89 12.00 -0.63
CA VAL A 71 -6.03 11.49 0.74
C VAL A 71 -6.79 12.52 1.55
N SER A 72 -7.88 12.10 2.19
CA SER A 72 -8.65 12.95 3.09
C SER A 72 -8.04 12.94 4.49
N ASP A 73 -7.92 14.12 5.11
CA ASP A 73 -7.46 14.25 6.51
C ASP A 73 -8.41 13.54 7.48
N GLN A 74 -9.71 13.55 7.18
CA GLN A 74 -10.73 12.90 7.98
C GLN A 74 -11.78 12.22 7.10
N LEU A 75 -12.30 11.11 7.59
CA LEU A 75 -13.42 10.36 7.03
C LEU A 75 -14.51 10.20 8.09
N THR A 76 -15.72 9.99 7.62
CA THR A 76 -16.84 9.59 8.48
C THR A 76 -16.95 8.06 8.45
N PHE A 77 -16.75 7.43 9.60
CA PHE A 77 -16.89 6.00 9.81
C PHE A 77 -18.25 5.67 10.43
N ASN A 78 -18.66 4.41 10.36
CA ASN A 78 -19.93 3.88 10.83
C ASN A 78 -21.14 4.63 10.23
N GLN A 79 -21.05 5.01 8.95
CA GLN A 79 -22.09 5.82 8.32
C GLN A 79 -23.46 5.16 8.43
N SER A 80 -24.51 5.99 8.48
CA SER A 80 -25.88 5.53 8.74
C SER A 80 -26.43 4.62 7.66
N HIS A 81 -25.97 4.74 6.41
CA HIS A 81 -26.38 3.87 5.31
C HIS A 81 -25.61 2.55 5.23
N VAL A 82 -24.57 2.38 6.05
CA VAL A 82 -23.77 1.16 6.12
C VAL A 82 -24.41 0.24 7.13
N GLU A 83 -24.65 -1.01 6.75
CA GLU A 83 -25.20 -2.02 7.65
C GLU A 83 -24.15 -2.51 8.67
N ASP A 84 -24.61 -3.02 9.80
CA ASP A 84 -23.73 -3.61 10.81
C ASP A 84 -22.96 -4.82 10.24
N ASN A 85 -21.70 -4.96 10.65
CA ASN A 85 -20.73 -5.95 10.17
C ASN A 85 -20.38 -5.85 8.67
N ARG A 86 -20.70 -4.72 8.02
CA ARG A 86 -20.33 -4.48 6.63
C ARG A 86 -18.94 -3.83 6.54
N LEU A 87 -18.13 -4.29 5.59
CA LEU A 87 -16.92 -3.57 5.19
C LEU A 87 -17.33 -2.20 4.65
N GLU A 88 -16.87 -1.15 5.29
CA GLU A 88 -17.19 0.24 4.94
C GLU A 88 -16.08 0.87 4.13
N TYR A 89 -14.83 0.65 4.52
CA TYR A 89 -13.63 1.15 3.86
C TYR A 89 -12.55 0.07 3.79
N SER A 90 -11.81 0.01 2.68
CA SER A 90 -10.56 -0.75 2.60
C SER A 90 -9.56 -0.07 1.67
N TRP A 91 -8.30 -0.10 2.07
CA TRP A 91 -7.13 0.11 1.22
C TRP A 91 -6.19 -1.07 1.45
N GLY A 92 -5.97 -1.88 0.42
CA GLY A 92 -5.16 -3.08 0.56
C GLY A 92 -4.35 -3.42 -0.68
N VAL A 93 -3.23 -4.09 -0.47
CA VAL A 93 -2.46 -4.73 -1.54
C VAL A 93 -2.52 -6.23 -1.36
N ARG A 94 -2.99 -6.91 -2.40
CA ARG A 94 -3.08 -8.36 -2.46
C ARG A 94 -1.86 -8.92 -3.19
N ILE A 95 -1.31 -10.02 -2.70
CA ILE A 95 -0.08 -10.64 -3.19
C ILE A 95 -0.35 -12.13 -3.39
N ASP A 96 0.05 -12.63 -4.56
CA ASP A 96 0.07 -14.04 -4.94
C ASP A 96 1.45 -14.58 -4.58
N THR A 97 1.56 -15.13 -3.37
CA THR A 97 2.83 -15.51 -2.75
C THR A 97 3.28 -16.91 -3.17
N ASP A 98 2.36 -17.73 -3.70
CA ASP A 98 2.69 -19.09 -4.16
C ASP A 98 2.79 -19.20 -5.70
N GLY A 99 2.50 -18.11 -6.42
CA GLY A 99 2.52 -18.03 -7.88
C GLY A 99 1.43 -18.87 -8.56
N ASN A 100 0.46 -19.38 -7.80
CA ASN A 100 -0.56 -20.30 -8.28
C ASN A 100 -1.92 -19.60 -8.36
N VAL A 101 -2.30 -19.23 -9.57
CA VAL A 101 -3.58 -18.57 -9.86
C VAL A 101 -4.84 -19.38 -9.50
N SER A 102 -4.69 -20.64 -9.06
CA SER A 102 -5.79 -21.54 -8.66
C SER A 102 -5.98 -21.65 -7.14
N THR A 103 -5.09 -21.11 -6.32
CA THR A 103 -5.19 -21.01 -4.85
C THR A 103 -5.72 -19.62 -4.46
N GLY A 104 -5.64 -19.22 -3.19
CA GLY A 104 -6.02 -17.87 -2.76
C GLY A 104 -7.48 -17.45 -2.98
N ASP A 105 -7.70 -16.13 -2.98
CA ASP A 105 -8.96 -15.45 -3.34
C ASP A 105 -8.87 -14.79 -4.72
N GLY A 106 -10.01 -14.74 -5.41
CA GLY A 106 -10.14 -14.08 -6.71
C GLY A 106 -9.27 -14.71 -7.79
N ALA A 107 -8.26 -13.97 -8.24
CA ALA A 107 -7.38 -14.38 -9.32
C ALA A 107 -6.16 -15.20 -8.84
N GLY A 108 -6.17 -15.68 -7.59
CA GLY A 108 -5.06 -16.40 -6.97
C GLY A 108 -4.16 -15.54 -6.09
N TYR A 109 -4.76 -14.65 -5.29
CA TYR A 109 -3.99 -13.88 -4.31
C TYR A 109 -4.12 -14.54 -2.94
N ASP A 110 -3.00 -14.74 -2.24
CA ASP A 110 -2.92 -15.50 -0.99
C ASP A 110 -2.91 -14.60 0.25
N VAL A 111 -2.37 -13.39 0.12
CA VAL A 111 -2.23 -12.46 1.24
C VAL A 111 -2.73 -11.08 0.87
N GLU A 112 -3.39 -10.39 1.81
CA GLU A 112 -3.70 -8.96 1.69
C GLU A 112 -3.07 -8.18 2.85
N ILE A 113 -2.22 -7.19 2.56
CA ILE A 113 -1.76 -6.19 3.52
C ILE A 113 -2.72 -5.00 3.44
N SER A 114 -3.49 -4.70 4.49
CA SER A 114 -4.54 -3.67 4.38
C SER A 114 -4.87 -2.87 5.63
N LEU A 115 -5.46 -1.70 5.36
CA LEU A 115 -6.20 -0.87 6.29
C LEU A 115 -7.69 -1.07 6.00
N THR A 116 -8.44 -1.62 6.95
CA THR A 116 -9.88 -1.93 6.76
C THR A 116 -10.73 -1.36 7.88
N HIS A 117 -11.97 -0.99 7.57
CA HIS A 117 -12.98 -0.69 8.58
C HIS A 117 -14.25 -1.46 8.31
N PHE A 118 -14.66 -2.30 9.26
CA PHE A 118 -15.99 -2.90 9.29
C PHE A 118 -16.83 -2.12 10.28
N LYS A 119 -18.05 -1.74 9.90
CA LYS A 119 -18.97 -1.09 10.84
C LYS A 119 -19.35 -2.05 11.97
N PRO A 120 -18.97 -1.80 13.23
CA PRO A 120 -19.34 -2.71 14.31
C PRO A 120 -20.83 -2.55 14.67
N PRO A 121 -21.49 -3.60 15.17
CA PRO A 121 -22.91 -3.55 15.48
C PRO A 121 -23.31 -2.41 16.41
N GLY A 122 -24.38 -1.70 16.06
CA GLY A 122 -24.96 -0.63 16.88
C GLY A 122 -24.09 0.62 17.07
N ASN A 123 -22.98 0.75 16.36
CA ASN A 123 -22.10 1.91 16.50
C ASN A 123 -22.64 3.13 15.73
N SER A 124 -22.56 4.30 16.37
CA SER A 124 -22.94 5.57 15.75
C SER A 124 -21.82 6.10 14.84
N PRO A 125 -22.16 6.93 13.83
CA PRO A 125 -21.16 7.58 13.01
C PRO A 125 -20.17 8.39 13.85
N PHE A 126 -18.90 8.37 13.45
CA PHE A 126 -17.86 9.23 14.02
C PHE A 126 -16.90 9.71 12.93
N THR A 127 -16.13 10.75 13.23
CA THR A 127 -15.12 11.29 12.33
C THR A 127 -13.73 10.98 12.85
N GLY A 128 -12.84 10.52 11.99
CA GLY A 128 -11.46 10.18 12.35
C GLY A 128 -10.54 10.16 11.13
N THR A 129 -9.25 9.98 11.36
CA THR A 129 -8.28 9.74 10.29
C THR A 129 -8.43 8.32 9.74
N ILE A 130 -7.84 8.05 8.57
CA ILE A 130 -7.74 6.68 8.05
C ILE A 130 -7.07 5.76 9.08
N LEU A 131 -5.99 6.20 9.72
CA LEU A 131 -5.25 5.39 10.69
C LEU A 131 -6.05 5.12 11.97
N ASP A 132 -6.85 6.06 12.44
CA ASP A 132 -7.61 5.89 13.69
C ASP A 132 -8.86 5.03 13.49
N GLY A 133 -9.49 5.15 12.32
CA GLY A 133 -10.74 4.46 12.01
C GLY A 133 -10.56 3.10 11.36
N THR A 134 -9.34 2.60 11.16
CA THR A 134 -9.09 1.30 10.51
C THR A 134 -8.29 0.35 11.38
N GLN A 135 -8.62 -0.94 11.27
CA GLN A 135 -7.68 -2.00 11.65
C GLN A 135 -6.60 -2.10 10.57
N LYS A 136 -5.38 -2.37 10.99
CA LYS A 136 -4.16 -2.45 10.17
C LYS A 136 -3.59 -3.83 10.32
N ASN A 137 -3.73 -4.68 9.32
CA ASN A 137 -3.32 -6.06 9.43
C ASN A 137 -3.08 -6.76 8.08
N THR A 138 -2.56 -7.97 8.16
CA THR A 138 -2.53 -8.95 7.08
C THR A 138 -3.74 -9.86 7.15
N TRP A 139 -4.23 -10.28 5.98
CA TRP A 139 -5.23 -11.32 5.82
C TRP A 139 -4.64 -12.47 5.01
N VAL A 140 -4.82 -13.70 5.49
CA VAL A 140 -4.62 -14.90 4.67
C VAL A 140 -5.92 -15.17 3.91
N LEU A 141 -5.79 -15.28 2.59
CA LEU A 141 -6.87 -15.42 1.64
C LEU A 141 -6.94 -16.89 1.19
N SER A 142 -8.09 -17.52 1.37
CA SER A 142 -8.31 -18.90 0.95
C SER A 142 -9.73 -19.07 0.45
N GLY A 143 -9.90 -19.14 -0.87
CA GLY A 143 -11.20 -19.09 -1.52
C GLY A 143 -11.92 -17.80 -1.13
N SER A 144 -13.15 -17.92 -0.61
CA SER A 144 -13.94 -16.76 -0.16
C SER A 144 -13.69 -16.37 1.30
N SER A 145 -12.73 -17.00 1.98
CA SER A 145 -12.42 -16.75 3.39
C SER A 145 -11.21 -15.84 3.53
N HIS A 146 -11.34 -14.83 4.39
CA HIS A 146 -10.25 -13.92 4.78
C HIS A 146 -10.02 -14.11 6.29
N LEU A 147 -8.85 -14.63 6.65
CA LEU A 147 -8.47 -14.88 8.03
C LEU A 147 -7.48 -13.82 8.49
N PHE A 148 -7.77 -13.19 9.63
CA PHE A 148 -6.81 -12.29 10.26
C PHE A 148 -5.52 -13.04 10.59
N ALA A 149 -4.37 -12.47 10.24
CA ALA A 149 -3.06 -13.03 10.57
C ALA A 149 -2.30 -12.13 11.57
N HIS A 150 -1.69 -11.04 11.11
CA HIS A 150 -0.83 -10.18 11.94
C HIS A 150 -1.19 -8.70 11.82
N ASN A 151 -0.99 -7.95 12.90
CA ASN A 151 -1.07 -6.49 12.85
C ASN A 151 0.14 -5.91 12.12
N ILE A 152 -0.06 -4.84 11.35
CA ILE A 152 1.00 -4.12 10.63
C ILE A 152 1.16 -2.71 11.18
N GLU A 153 2.30 -2.10 10.85
CA GLU A 153 2.49 -0.66 11.00
C GLU A 153 2.00 0.06 9.73
N ALA A 154 1.51 1.29 9.89
CA ALA A 154 1.07 2.10 8.75
C ALA A 154 1.23 3.61 9.00
N GLU A 155 1.49 4.33 7.92
CA GLU A 155 1.62 5.78 7.87
C GLU A 155 0.85 6.35 6.68
N ILE A 156 0.41 7.60 6.81
CA ILE A 156 -0.23 8.36 5.73
C ILE A 156 0.67 9.55 5.42
N ASP A 157 1.14 9.63 4.18
CA ASP A 157 1.84 10.79 3.66
C ASP A 157 0.87 11.65 2.86
N HIS A 158 0.49 12.80 3.41
CA HIS A 158 -0.43 13.74 2.78
C HIS A 158 0.21 14.55 1.64
N ASP A 159 1.53 14.73 1.66
CA ASP A 159 2.25 15.48 0.62
C ASP A 159 2.35 14.67 -0.67
N THR A 160 2.67 13.38 -0.53
CA THR A 160 2.72 12.44 -1.67
C THR A 160 1.40 11.72 -1.93
N LYS A 161 0.41 11.89 -1.04
CA LYS A 161 -0.92 11.26 -1.09
C LYS A 161 -0.82 9.73 -1.08
N SER A 162 -0.04 9.19 -0.16
CA SER A 162 0.27 7.77 -0.11
C SER A 162 -0.09 7.14 1.23
N ILE A 163 -0.43 5.85 1.19
CA ILE A 163 -0.52 4.98 2.36
C ILE A 163 0.71 4.08 2.35
N ILE A 164 1.49 4.12 3.42
CA ILE A 164 2.64 3.25 3.63
C ILE A 164 2.24 2.19 4.64
N MET A 165 2.45 0.92 4.31
CA MET A 165 2.11 -0.25 5.12
C MET A 165 3.35 -1.12 5.29
N ILE A 166 3.63 -1.55 6.52
CA ILE A 166 4.86 -2.30 6.85
C ILE A 166 4.49 -3.61 7.55
N ALA A 167 4.76 -4.72 6.87
CA ALA A 167 4.60 -6.08 7.36
C ALA A 167 5.98 -6.73 7.58
N LYS A 168 6.08 -7.75 8.45
CA LYS A 168 7.34 -8.48 8.62
C LYS A 168 7.46 -9.60 7.61
N GLN A 169 8.60 -9.66 6.93
CA GLN A 169 8.89 -10.74 5.98
C GLN A 169 9.00 -12.11 6.66
N SER A 170 9.29 -12.14 7.96
CA SER A 170 9.42 -13.39 8.72
C SER A 170 8.08 -14.07 9.07
N TRP A 171 6.93 -13.48 8.74
CA TRP A 171 5.63 -14.06 9.05
C TRP A 171 5.28 -15.22 8.11
N GLU A 172 4.49 -16.18 8.60
CA GLU A 172 4.19 -17.43 7.90
C GLU A 172 3.49 -17.19 6.55
N GLU A 173 2.60 -16.20 6.49
CA GLU A 173 1.90 -15.84 5.25
C GLU A 173 2.84 -15.31 4.15
N PHE A 174 4.06 -14.88 4.49
CA PHE A 174 5.06 -14.41 3.53
C PHE A 174 6.23 -15.40 3.37
N ALA A 175 6.08 -16.65 3.81
CA ALA A 175 7.16 -17.64 3.75
C ALA A 175 7.66 -17.89 2.32
N ASP A 176 6.75 -17.85 1.34
CA ASP A 176 7.05 -18.06 -0.08
C ASP A 176 7.15 -16.74 -0.88
N PHE A 177 7.06 -15.57 -0.20
CA PHE A 177 7.08 -14.27 -0.85
C PHE A 177 8.36 -14.04 -1.66
N ASP A 178 8.18 -13.70 -2.93
CA ASP A 178 9.21 -13.21 -3.84
C ASP A 178 8.86 -11.79 -4.31
N ILE A 179 9.86 -10.95 -4.54
CA ILE A 179 9.62 -9.59 -5.00
C ILE A 179 8.98 -9.52 -6.39
N ASN A 180 9.11 -10.58 -7.19
CA ASN A 180 8.48 -10.69 -8.49
C ASN A 180 7.07 -11.26 -8.41
N ASP A 181 6.56 -11.53 -7.21
CA ASP A 181 5.20 -11.97 -7.00
C ASP A 181 4.22 -10.96 -7.58
N ARG A 182 3.13 -11.52 -8.11
CA ARG A 182 2.06 -10.72 -8.65
C ARG A 182 1.33 -10.05 -7.48
N PHE A 183 1.02 -8.77 -7.66
CA PHE A 183 0.23 -8.03 -6.70
C PHE A 183 -0.81 -7.14 -7.38
N CYS A 184 -1.84 -6.77 -6.64
CA CYS A 184 -2.78 -5.72 -7.05
C CYS A 184 -3.17 -4.83 -5.87
N CYS A 185 -3.45 -3.57 -6.14
CA CYS A 185 -4.03 -2.65 -5.17
C CYS A 185 -5.55 -2.68 -5.31
N LYS A 186 -6.19 -2.64 -4.15
CA LYS A 186 -7.63 -2.57 -4.04
C LYS A 186 -8.00 -1.45 -3.09
N THR A 187 -8.83 -0.54 -3.58
CA THR A 187 -9.56 0.36 -2.69
C THR A 187 -11.04 0.03 -2.72
N TYR A 188 -11.69 0.23 -1.58
CA TYR A 188 -13.09 -0.07 -1.37
C TYR A 188 -13.72 1.03 -0.53
N TYR A 189 -14.92 1.45 -0.92
CA TYR A 189 -15.81 2.13 0.01
C TYR A 189 -17.28 1.75 -0.21
N TYR A 190 -18.06 1.73 0.86
CA TYR A 190 -19.49 1.45 0.81
C TYR A 190 -20.31 2.74 0.63
N SER A 191 -20.72 3.02 -0.61
CA SER A 191 -21.55 4.18 -0.91
C SER A 191 -23.04 3.90 -0.61
N PRO A 192 -23.89 4.94 -0.51
CA PRO A 192 -25.34 4.75 -0.44
C PRO A 192 -25.93 4.00 -1.64
N SER A 193 -25.23 3.96 -2.77
CA SER A 193 -25.62 3.26 -4.00
C SER A 193 -25.08 1.82 -4.07
N GLY A 194 -24.35 1.37 -3.05
CA GLY A 194 -23.67 0.08 -3.00
C GLY A 194 -22.15 0.19 -2.95
N SER A 195 -21.48 -0.96 -3.04
CA SER A 195 -20.03 -1.03 -2.96
C SER A 195 -19.37 -0.44 -4.20
N VAL A 196 -18.43 0.47 -3.98
CA VAL A 196 -17.53 0.99 -5.01
C VAL A 196 -16.15 0.41 -4.75
N GLN A 197 -15.56 -0.17 -5.79
CA GLN A 197 -14.23 -0.76 -5.75
C GLN A 197 -13.39 -0.17 -6.86
N ASP A 198 -12.17 0.18 -6.53
CA ASP A 198 -11.14 0.47 -7.52
C ASP A 198 -10.11 -0.67 -7.48
N ILE A 199 -9.97 -1.35 -8.61
CA ILE A 199 -8.99 -2.42 -8.86
C ILE A 199 -8.06 -2.07 -10.03
N THR A 200 -7.95 -0.79 -10.40
CA THR A 200 -7.23 -0.30 -11.60
C THR A 200 -5.72 -0.57 -11.62
N SER A 201 -5.18 -1.25 -10.61
CA SER A 201 -3.78 -1.68 -10.52
C SER A 201 -3.61 -3.21 -10.58
N ASP A 202 -4.62 -3.95 -11.04
CA ASP A 202 -4.52 -5.41 -11.24
C ASP A 202 -3.40 -5.73 -12.25
N ASN A 203 -2.33 -6.35 -11.76
CA ASN A 203 -1.18 -6.75 -12.55
C ASN A 203 -1.39 -8.22 -12.99
N PRO A 204 -1.66 -8.53 -14.27
CA PRO A 204 -1.96 -9.90 -14.68
C PRO A 204 -0.72 -10.84 -14.63
N PRO A 205 -0.90 -12.18 -14.63
CA PRO A 205 0.19 -13.14 -14.47
C PRO A 205 1.32 -12.98 -15.50
N GLY A 206 2.58 -12.95 -15.04
CA GLY A 206 3.77 -12.90 -15.90
C GLY A 206 4.18 -11.51 -16.40
N SER A 207 3.63 -10.44 -15.84
CA SER A 207 4.09 -9.08 -16.13
C SER A 207 5.42 -8.80 -15.46
N ASN A 208 6.49 -9.02 -16.22
CA ASN A 208 7.70 -8.24 -16.03
C ASN A 208 7.31 -6.75 -16.07
N ILE A 209 7.76 -5.97 -15.09
CA ILE A 209 7.78 -4.51 -15.24
C ILE A 209 8.38 -4.21 -16.62
N VAL A 210 7.61 -3.56 -17.50
CA VAL A 210 8.15 -3.05 -18.75
C VAL A 210 9.06 -1.90 -18.36
N SER A 211 10.36 -2.18 -18.18
CA SER A 211 11.37 -1.14 -18.28
C SER A 211 11.34 -0.62 -19.71
N ASP A 212 11.21 0.69 -19.87
CA ASP A 212 11.29 1.35 -21.17
C ASP A 212 12.57 0.90 -21.92
N PRO A 213 12.46 0.43 -23.19
CA PRO A 213 13.62 0.27 -24.05
C PRO A 213 14.33 1.58 -24.40
N GLU A 214 13.75 2.77 -24.16
CA GLU A 214 14.36 4.06 -24.48
C GLU A 214 14.02 5.23 -23.52
N GLY A 215 14.54 5.19 -22.27
CA GLY A 215 15.09 6.38 -21.60
C GLY A 215 14.26 7.08 -20.52
#